data_AF-A0AAW2JGK4-F1
#
_entry.id   AF-A0AAW2JGK4-F1
#
_cell.length_a   1.000
_cell.length_b   1.000
_cell.length_c   1.000
_cell.angle_alpha   90.00
_cell.angle_beta   90.00
_cell.angle_gamma   90.00
#
_symmetry.space_group_name_H-M   'P 1'
#
loop_
_entity.id
_entity.type
_entity.pdbx_description
1 polymer ?
#
loop_
_entity_poly.entity_id
_entity_poly.type
_entity_poly.pdbx_seq_one_letter_code
_entity_poly.pdbx_strand_id
1 'polypeptide(L)'
;VSDPWFFLYVFLFLGAYGQDYVEFVLAKGTTLRWWSDQRMWLIRILTSDLFGTLEYISNQLGIATRSFNVTSKVNDDELKNRYDEGKFEFGVPSPMFVPLSTVAIINLAAFFWGFSQVLTGRYNLDEMFVQMVLACFGTANSWPVYEAMFSRTDKGRMPAKITLISIFLAWVLFAVVSFITKM
;
A
#
# COMPACT_ATOMS: atom_id res chain seq x y z
N VAL A 1 -8.58 -16.84 16.68
CA VAL A 1 -9.88 -17.09 16.01
C VAL A 1 -10.96 -17.50 16.99
N SER A 2 -10.62 -18.18 18.09
CA SER A 2 -11.59 -18.71 19.06
C SER A 2 -12.17 -17.70 20.06
N ASP A 3 -11.70 -16.45 20.06
CA ASP A 3 -12.22 -15.40 20.94
C ASP A 3 -13.55 -14.86 20.38
N PRO A 4 -14.64 -14.75 21.17
CA PRO A 4 -15.92 -14.23 20.70
C PRO A 4 -15.85 -12.83 20.05
N TRP A 5 -14.95 -11.96 20.50
CA TRP A 5 -14.72 -10.62 19.93
C TRP A 5 -14.14 -10.69 18.52
N PHE A 6 -13.46 -11.77 18.16
CA PHE A 6 -13.00 -11.98 16.79
C PHE A 6 -14.15 -11.90 15.79
N PHE A 7 -15.30 -12.52 16.11
CA PHE A 7 -16.47 -12.49 15.24
C PHE A 7 -17.05 -11.08 15.10
N LEU A 8 -17.00 -10.26 16.16
CA LEU A 8 -17.40 -8.86 16.08
C LEU A 8 -16.50 -8.10 15.10
N TYR A 9 -15.17 -8.26 15.17
CA TYR A 9 -14.26 -7.59 14.25
C TYR A 9 -14.47 -8.02 12.80
N VAL A 10 -14.67 -9.33 12.56
CA VAL A 10 -14.99 -9.84 11.22
C VAL A 10 -16.31 -9.27 10.72
N PHE A 11 -17.34 -9.22 11.56
CA PHE A 11 -18.64 -8.64 11.21
C PHE A 11 -18.52 -7.16 10.85
N LEU A 12 -17.80 -6.36 11.65
CA LEU A 12 -17.58 -4.94 11.38
C LEU A 12 -16.80 -4.73 10.07
N PHE A 13 -15.75 -5.52 9.84
CA PHE A 13 -14.97 -5.45 8.62
C PHE A 13 -15.81 -5.79 7.38
N LEU A 14 -16.51 -6.92 7.39
CA LEU A 14 -17.37 -7.35 6.28
C LEU A 14 -18.56 -6.40 6.09
N GLY A 15 -19.14 -5.89 7.17
CA GLY A 15 -20.23 -4.92 7.13
C GLY A 15 -19.80 -3.61 6.47
N ALA A 16 -18.65 -3.06 6.86
CA ALA A 16 -18.14 -1.82 6.29
C ALA A 16 -17.81 -1.97 4.79
N TYR A 17 -17.02 -2.99 4.42
CA TYR A 17 -16.66 -3.22 3.02
C TYR A 17 -17.85 -3.65 2.17
N GLY A 18 -18.78 -4.43 2.74
CA GLY A 18 -19.98 -4.90 2.07
C GLY A 18 -20.97 -3.76 1.80
N GLN A 19 -21.19 -2.88 2.78
CA GLN A 19 -22.01 -1.68 2.60
C GLN A 19 -21.41 -0.78 1.51
N ASP A 20 -20.12 -0.45 1.62
CA ASP A 20 -19.41 0.38 0.65
C ASP A 20 -19.50 -0.21 -0.77
N TYR A 21 -19.32 -1.53 -0.91
CA TYR A 21 -19.48 -2.22 -2.19
C TYR A 21 -20.90 -2.11 -2.75
N VAL A 22 -21.92 -2.34 -1.92
CA VAL A 22 -23.33 -2.25 -2.34
C VAL A 22 -23.65 -0.82 -2.79
N GLU A 23 -23.26 0.19 -2.03
CA GLU A 23 -23.44 1.60 -2.39
C GLU A 23 -22.74 1.92 -3.72
N PHE A 24 -21.51 1.43 -3.91
CA PHE A 24 -20.75 1.64 -5.14
C PHE A 24 -21.45 1.04 -6.38
N VAL A 25 -22.00 -0.16 -6.27
CA VAL A 25 -22.75 -0.81 -7.36
C VAL A 25 -24.09 -0.12 -7.61
N LEU A 26 -24.80 0.28 -6.55
CA LEU A 26 -26.05 1.05 -6.67
C LEU A 26 -25.83 2.40 -7.37
N ALA A 27 -24.66 3.02 -7.17
CA ALA A 27 -24.21 4.20 -7.90
C ALA A 27 -23.75 3.92 -9.34
N LYS A 28 -24.04 2.72 -9.88
CA LYS A 28 -23.65 2.24 -11.23
C LYS A 28 -22.13 2.08 -11.41
N GLY A 29 -21.40 1.90 -10.33
CA GLY A 29 -20.00 1.48 -10.36
C GLY A 29 -19.85 0.00 -10.73
N THR A 30 -18.65 -0.39 -11.14
CA THR A 30 -18.29 -1.80 -11.39
C THR A 30 -17.41 -2.34 -10.27
N THR A 31 -17.40 -3.66 -10.07
CA THR A 31 -16.54 -4.31 -9.06
C THR A 31 -15.05 -3.97 -9.24
N LEU A 32 -14.58 -3.87 -10.48
CA LEU A 32 -13.20 -3.48 -10.77
C LEU A 32 -12.92 -2.03 -10.36
N ARG A 33 -13.87 -1.12 -10.58
CA ARG A 33 -13.75 0.28 -10.17
C ARG A 33 -13.80 0.42 -8.66
N TRP A 34 -14.66 -0.34 -7.98
CA TRP A 34 -14.70 -0.40 -6.52
C TRP A 34 -13.36 -0.87 -5.95
N TRP A 35 -12.81 -1.97 -6.47
CA TRP A 35 -11.51 -2.47 -6.04
C TRP A 35 -10.37 -1.47 -6.34
N SER A 36 -10.48 -0.70 -7.42
CA SER A 36 -9.55 0.40 -7.70
C SER A 36 -9.70 1.55 -6.70
N ASP A 37 -10.91 1.84 -6.24
CA ASP A 37 -11.17 2.87 -5.24
C ASP A 37 -10.60 2.48 -3.87
N GLN A 38 -10.78 1.23 -3.45
CA GLN A 38 -10.16 0.66 -2.24
C GLN A 38 -8.63 0.78 -2.28
N ARG A 39 -8.02 0.45 -3.43
CA ARG A 39 -6.58 0.67 -3.65
C ARG A 39 -6.20 2.14 -3.52
N MET A 40 -6.98 3.04 -4.11
CA MET A 40 -6.70 4.48 -4.05
C MET A 40 -6.84 5.03 -2.63
N TRP A 41 -7.75 4.51 -1.83
CA TRP A 41 -7.87 4.85 -0.42
C TRP A 41 -6.57 4.51 0.36
N LEU A 42 -6.04 3.30 0.20
CA LEU A 42 -4.76 2.91 0.82
C LEU A 42 -3.58 3.76 0.32
N ILE A 43 -3.53 4.07 -0.98
CA ILE A 43 -2.49 4.92 -1.56
C ILE A 43 -2.54 6.32 -0.95
N ARG A 44 -3.72 6.94 -0.83
CA ARG A 44 -3.88 8.29 -0.24
C ARG A 44 -3.35 8.36 1.19
N ILE A 45 -3.69 7.36 2.02
CA ILE A 45 -3.21 7.28 3.40
C ILE A 45 -1.68 7.32 3.46
N LEU A 46 -1.01 6.50 2.63
CA LEU A 46 0.45 6.39 2.63
C LEU A 46 1.15 7.55 1.90
N THR A 47 0.40 8.40 1.20
CA THR A 47 0.96 9.48 0.38
C THR A 47 0.42 10.83 0.82
N SER A 48 -0.68 11.31 0.24
CA SER A 48 -1.23 12.65 0.50
C SER A 48 -1.49 12.91 1.97
N ASP A 49 -2.09 11.94 2.67
CA ASP A 49 -2.55 12.17 4.03
C ASP A 49 -1.37 12.16 5.01
N LEU A 50 -0.43 11.22 4.83
CA LEU A 50 0.82 11.19 5.58
C LEU A 50 1.63 12.48 5.38
N PHE A 51 1.87 12.88 4.14
CA PHE A 51 2.67 14.08 3.86
C PHE A 51 1.95 15.37 4.29
N GLY A 52 0.62 15.45 4.09
CA GLY A 52 -0.18 16.59 4.54
C GLY A 52 -0.17 16.73 6.07
N THR A 53 -0.23 15.61 6.79
CA THR A 53 -0.13 15.60 8.27
C THR A 53 1.25 16.04 8.73
N LEU A 54 2.32 15.52 8.11
CA LEU A 54 3.69 15.93 8.41
C LEU A 54 3.93 17.41 8.12
N GLU A 55 3.41 17.92 7.00
CA GLU A 55 3.48 19.35 6.66
C GLU A 55 2.73 20.19 7.69
N TYR A 56 1.53 19.79 8.10
CA TYR A 56 0.76 20.48 9.12
C TYR A 56 1.54 20.56 10.45
N ILE A 57 2.07 19.45 10.93
CA ILE A 57 2.89 19.40 12.16
C ILE A 57 4.13 20.29 12.01
N SER A 58 4.84 20.19 10.89
CA SER A 58 6.03 21.00 10.61
C SER A 58 5.73 22.50 10.58
N ASN A 59 4.55 22.89 10.10
CA ASN A 59 4.07 24.28 10.14
C ASN A 59 3.80 24.73 11.58
N GLN A 60 3.14 23.91 12.40
CA GLN A 60 2.88 24.23 13.81
C GLN A 60 4.18 24.39 14.63
N LEU A 61 5.23 23.66 14.27
CA LEU A 61 6.55 23.75 14.90
C LEU A 61 7.42 24.89 14.34
N GLY A 62 6.96 25.64 13.34
CA GLY A 62 7.71 26.73 12.72
C GLY A 62 8.89 26.29 11.84
N ILE A 63 8.92 25.02 11.41
CA ILE A 63 10.04 24.42 10.66
C ILE A 63 9.86 24.60 9.14
N ALA A 64 8.62 24.55 8.64
CA ALA A 64 8.36 24.44 7.20
C ALA A 64 8.45 25.78 6.44
N THR A 65 9.24 25.78 5.36
CA THR A 65 9.18 26.79 4.28
C THR A 65 8.35 26.24 3.13
N ARG A 66 7.25 26.91 2.79
CA ARG A 66 6.35 26.51 1.70
C ARG A 66 7.08 26.65 0.35
N SER A 67 7.28 25.54 -0.35
CA SER A 67 7.63 25.54 -1.78
C SER A 67 6.53 24.81 -2.55
N PHE A 68 5.74 25.58 -3.29
CA PHE A 68 4.72 25.02 -4.17
C PHE A 68 5.39 24.56 -5.46
N ASN A 69 5.60 23.26 -5.61
CA ASN A 69 6.12 22.69 -6.85
C ASN A 69 4.97 22.36 -7.80
N VAL A 70 4.95 23.01 -8.97
CA VAL A 70 3.92 22.76 -9.99
C VAL A 70 4.18 21.39 -10.62
N THR A 71 3.19 20.50 -10.56
CA THR A 71 3.27 19.22 -11.27
C THR A 71 3.11 19.44 -12.77
N SER A 72 3.97 18.83 -13.56
CA SER A 72 3.86 18.88 -15.01
C SER A 72 2.54 18.24 -15.45
N LYS A 73 1.84 18.92 -16.37
CA LYS A 73 0.61 18.43 -17.01
C LYS A 73 0.86 18.04 -18.47
N VAL A 74 2.10 17.67 -18.79
CA VAL A 74 2.47 17.25 -20.14
C VAL A 74 1.72 15.97 -20.46
N ASN A 75 0.89 16.02 -21.50
CA ASN A 75 0.10 14.90 -21.95
C ASN A 75 0.84 14.24 -23.12
N ASP A 76 1.49 13.11 -22.85
CA ASP A 76 2.11 12.24 -23.86
C ASP A 76 1.09 11.16 -24.27
N ASP A 77 1.03 10.78 -25.54
CA ASP A 77 0.10 9.75 -26.04
C ASP A 77 0.33 8.41 -25.33
N GLU A 78 1.59 8.10 -24.97
CA GLU A 78 1.91 6.92 -24.16
C GLU A 78 1.32 7.00 -22.75
N LEU A 79 1.30 8.18 -22.13
CA LEU A 79 0.71 8.39 -20.81
C LEU A 79 -0.81 8.21 -20.86
N LYS A 80 -1.45 8.75 -21.90
CA LYS A 80 -2.89 8.58 -22.13
C LYS A 80 -3.26 7.12 -22.33
N ASN A 81 -2.52 6.37 -23.16
CA ASN A 81 -2.78 4.95 -23.37
C ASN A 81 -2.72 4.15 -22.07
N ARG A 82 -1.73 4.43 -21.21
CA ARG A 82 -1.64 3.79 -19.88
C ARG A 82 -2.82 4.11 -18.98
N TYR A 83 -3.27 5.37 -19.00
CA TYR A 83 -4.44 5.78 -18.24
C TYR A 83 -5.70 5.04 -18.70
N ASP A 84 -5.93 4.95 -20.01
CA ASP A 84 -7.08 4.25 -20.59
C ASP A 84 -7.06 2.74 -20.29
N GLU A 85 -5.87 2.15 -20.18
CA GLU A 85 -5.66 0.75 -19.74
C GLU A 85 -5.80 0.56 -18.21
N GLY A 86 -5.99 1.63 -17.44
CA GLY A 86 -6.07 1.57 -15.97
C GLY A 86 -4.74 1.30 -15.27
N LYS A 87 -3.61 1.58 -15.94
CA LYS A 87 -2.26 1.43 -15.37
C LYS A 87 -1.86 2.67 -14.59
N PHE A 88 -1.33 2.46 -13.39
CA PHE A 88 -0.82 3.52 -12.54
C PHE A 88 0.47 4.13 -13.11
N GLU A 89 0.63 5.44 -12.94
CA GLU A 89 1.80 6.18 -13.42
C GLU A 89 2.77 6.45 -12.26
N PHE A 90 3.97 5.87 -12.31
CA PHE A 90 5.02 6.07 -11.31
C PHE A 90 6.31 6.68 -11.88
N GLY A 91 6.36 6.99 -13.17
CA GLY A 91 7.59 7.38 -13.88
C GLY A 91 8.22 8.67 -13.38
N VAL A 92 7.40 9.61 -12.92
CA VAL A 92 7.87 10.88 -12.35
C VAL A 92 8.32 10.66 -10.91
N PRO A 93 9.60 10.85 -10.57
CA PRO A 93 10.08 10.63 -9.20
C PRO A 93 9.36 11.50 -8.18
N SER A 94 8.82 10.88 -7.14
CA SER A 94 8.14 11.55 -6.04
C SER A 94 8.53 10.94 -4.69
N PRO A 95 8.79 11.75 -3.64
CA PRO A 95 9.06 11.23 -2.30
C PRO A 95 7.87 10.45 -1.73
N MET A 96 6.64 10.73 -2.20
CA MET A 96 5.42 10.02 -1.78
C MET A 96 5.47 8.52 -2.11
N PHE A 97 6.20 8.12 -3.15
CA PHE A 97 6.30 6.71 -3.49
C PHE A 97 7.16 5.91 -2.50
N VAL A 98 8.01 6.57 -1.70
CA VAL A 98 8.89 5.88 -0.74
C VAL A 98 8.10 5.14 0.34
N PRO A 99 7.23 5.79 1.15
CA PRO A 99 6.44 5.07 2.15
C PRO A 99 5.49 4.06 1.52
N LEU A 100 4.85 4.40 0.40
CA LEU A 100 3.97 3.49 -0.34
C LEU A 100 4.68 2.18 -0.70
N SER A 101 5.84 2.28 -1.35
CA SER A 101 6.62 1.11 -1.77
C SER A 101 7.25 0.37 -0.60
N THR A 102 7.64 1.08 0.46
CA THR A 102 8.19 0.45 1.68
C THR A 102 7.13 -0.45 2.34
N VAL A 103 5.91 0.05 2.53
CA VAL A 103 4.80 -0.72 3.10
C VAL A 103 4.40 -1.89 2.18
N ALA A 104 4.40 -1.67 0.86
CA ALA A 104 4.17 -2.76 -0.10
C ALA A 104 5.21 -3.89 0.08
N ILE A 105 6.51 -3.57 0.13
CA ILE A 105 7.56 -4.57 0.33
C ILE A 105 7.39 -5.30 1.67
N ILE A 106 7.07 -4.58 2.75
CA ILE A 106 6.86 -5.18 4.07
C ILE A 106 5.69 -6.16 4.06
N ASN A 107 4.54 -5.79 3.48
CA ASN A 107 3.38 -6.68 3.37
C ASN A 107 3.72 -7.94 2.57
N LEU A 108 4.45 -7.80 1.47
CA LEU A 108 4.88 -8.94 0.64
C LEU A 108 5.80 -9.89 1.43
N ALA A 109 6.80 -9.33 2.10
CA ALA A 109 7.74 -10.10 2.91
C ALA A 109 7.02 -10.79 4.08
N ALA A 110 6.12 -10.09 4.76
CA ALA A 110 5.32 -10.64 5.86
C ALA A 110 4.41 -11.77 5.39
N PHE A 111 3.79 -11.64 4.22
CA PHE A 111 2.95 -12.68 3.63
C PHE A 111 3.74 -13.97 3.36
N PHE A 112 4.88 -13.87 2.66
CA PHE A 112 5.71 -15.04 2.37
C PHE A 112 6.35 -15.65 3.62
N TRP A 113 6.79 -14.80 4.55
CA TRP A 113 7.33 -15.27 5.83
C TRP A 113 6.28 -16.03 6.62
N GLY A 114 5.09 -15.47 6.81
CA GLY A 114 4.01 -16.12 7.54
C GLY A 114 3.60 -17.44 6.89
N PHE A 115 3.47 -17.45 5.56
CA PHE A 115 3.18 -18.66 4.81
C PHE A 115 4.25 -19.75 5.01
N SER A 116 5.54 -19.40 4.95
CA SER A 116 6.65 -20.32 5.20
C SER A 116 6.64 -20.89 6.62
N GLN A 117 6.28 -20.07 7.61
CA GLN A 117 6.24 -20.47 9.01
C GLN A 117 5.11 -21.49 9.29
N VAL A 118 3.98 -21.35 8.60
CA VAL A 118 2.91 -22.37 8.61
C VAL A 118 3.37 -23.66 7.92
N LEU A 119 3.99 -23.57 6.74
CA LEU A 119 4.44 -24.76 6.00
C LEU A 119 5.50 -25.58 6.77
N THR A 120 6.34 -24.91 7.54
CA THR A 120 7.36 -25.55 8.38
C THR A 120 6.81 -26.12 9.69
N GLY A 121 5.50 -25.96 9.95
CA GLY A 121 4.84 -26.44 11.16
C GLY A 121 5.26 -25.70 12.43
N ARG A 122 5.93 -24.54 12.32
CA ARG A 122 6.35 -23.73 13.47
C ARG A 122 5.17 -23.02 14.13
N TYR A 123 4.16 -22.67 13.35
CA TYR A 123 2.93 -22.05 13.80
C TYR A 123 1.74 -22.72 13.12
N ASN A 124 0.61 -22.77 13.82
CA ASN A 124 -0.63 -23.26 13.22
C ASN A 124 -1.28 -22.17 12.36
N LEU A 125 -2.09 -22.60 11.38
CA LEU A 125 -2.87 -21.67 10.54
C LEU A 125 -3.73 -20.74 11.39
N ASP A 126 -4.38 -21.25 12.42
CA ASP A 126 -5.26 -20.47 13.31
C ASP A 126 -4.53 -19.37 14.09
N GLU A 127 -3.23 -19.57 14.36
CA GLU A 127 -2.39 -18.60 15.07
C GLU A 127 -1.99 -17.43 14.16
N MET A 128 -1.71 -17.71 12.89
CA MET A 128 -1.25 -16.70 11.92
C MET A 128 -2.36 -16.17 11.00
N PHE A 129 -3.57 -16.74 11.07
CA PHE A 129 -4.65 -16.51 10.10
C PHE A 129 -4.90 -15.04 9.81
N VAL A 130 -5.12 -14.24 10.85
CA VAL A 130 -5.45 -12.81 10.69
C VAL A 130 -4.29 -12.03 10.10
N GLN A 131 -3.07 -12.29 10.56
CA GLN A 131 -1.86 -11.62 10.07
C GLN A 131 -1.63 -11.94 8.59
N MET A 132 -1.82 -13.19 8.19
CA MET A 132 -1.71 -13.62 6.80
C MET A 132 -2.80 -13.03 5.91
N VAL A 133 -4.05 -12.96 6.38
CA VAL A 133 -5.15 -12.33 5.65
C VAL A 133 -4.89 -10.83 5.44
N LEU A 134 -4.43 -10.13 6.47
CA LEU A 134 -4.09 -8.69 6.37
C LEU A 134 -2.90 -8.46 5.42
N ALA A 135 -1.84 -9.26 5.54
CA ALA A 135 -0.68 -9.17 4.66
C ALA A 135 -1.07 -9.48 3.20
N CYS A 136 -1.89 -10.52 2.99
CA CYS A 136 -2.44 -10.88 1.68
C CYS A 136 -3.27 -9.73 1.09
N PHE A 137 -4.15 -9.12 1.88
CA PHE A 137 -4.96 -7.97 1.46
C PHE A 137 -4.07 -6.78 1.06
N GLY A 138 -3.06 -6.45 1.87
CA GLY A 138 -2.08 -5.41 1.56
C GLY A 138 -1.33 -5.72 0.26
N THR A 139 -0.81 -6.94 0.13
CA THR A 139 -0.10 -7.39 -1.07
C THR A 139 -0.98 -7.36 -2.32
N ALA A 140 -2.22 -7.85 -2.26
CA ALA A 140 -3.14 -7.84 -3.40
C ALA A 140 -3.44 -6.40 -3.87
N ASN A 141 -3.63 -5.47 -2.93
CA ASN A 141 -3.88 -4.06 -3.24
C ASN A 141 -2.62 -3.34 -3.75
N SER A 142 -1.44 -3.77 -3.31
CA SER A 142 -0.14 -3.24 -3.78
C SER A 142 0.34 -3.81 -5.12
N TRP A 143 -0.45 -4.65 -5.81
CA TRP A 143 -0.05 -5.24 -7.10
C TRP A 143 0.52 -4.23 -8.11
N PRO A 144 -0.14 -3.08 -8.41
CA PRO A 144 0.38 -2.10 -9.36
C PRO A 144 1.74 -1.51 -8.94
N VAL A 145 2.02 -1.47 -7.64
CA VAL A 145 3.30 -0.98 -7.09
C VAL A 145 4.40 -2.00 -7.39
N TYR A 146 4.18 -3.28 -7.10
CA TYR A 146 5.17 -4.33 -7.43
C TYR A 146 5.43 -4.43 -8.93
N GLU A 147 4.36 -4.36 -9.73
CA GLU A 147 4.44 -4.35 -11.18
C GLU A 147 5.34 -3.19 -11.66
N ALA A 148 5.13 -1.98 -11.13
CA ALA A 148 5.94 -0.80 -11.44
C ALA A 148 7.39 -0.89 -10.95
N MET A 149 7.66 -1.56 -9.84
CA MET A 149 9.01 -1.71 -9.28
C MET A 149 9.85 -2.73 -10.05
N PHE A 150 9.27 -3.89 -10.36
CA PHE A 150 10.03 -5.08 -10.75
C PHE A 150 9.74 -5.59 -12.16
N SER A 151 8.54 -5.38 -12.70
CA SER A 151 8.14 -5.98 -13.98
C SER A 151 8.14 -4.99 -15.15
N ARG A 152 7.82 -3.72 -14.90
CA ARG A 152 7.65 -2.73 -15.98
C ARG A 152 8.98 -2.24 -16.55
N THR A 153 8.96 -2.00 -17.86
CA THR A 153 10.06 -1.43 -18.65
C THR A 153 9.67 -0.13 -19.36
N ASP A 154 8.38 0.23 -19.34
CA ASP A 154 7.86 1.46 -19.94
C ASP A 154 8.10 2.71 -19.07
N LYS A 155 7.77 3.90 -19.59
CA LYS A 155 8.03 5.19 -18.92
C LYS A 155 7.31 5.35 -17.57
N GLY A 156 6.24 4.60 -17.31
CA GLY A 156 5.54 4.66 -16.01
C GLY A 156 6.06 3.69 -14.96
N ARG A 157 7.18 3.03 -15.21
CA ARG A 157 7.95 2.25 -14.24
C ARG A 157 8.37 3.13 -13.05
N MET A 158 8.38 2.55 -11.85
CA MET A 158 8.90 3.22 -10.67
C MET A 158 10.42 3.50 -10.78
N PRO A 159 10.89 4.73 -10.49
CA PRO A 159 12.31 5.07 -10.51
C PRO A 159 13.13 4.15 -9.61
N ALA A 160 14.22 3.59 -10.15
CA ALA A 160 15.07 2.64 -9.45
C ALA A 160 15.57 3.16 -8.09
N LYS A 161 15.86 4.47 -8.00
CA LYS A 161 16.27 5.12 -6.74
C LYS A 161 15.21 4.97 -5.64
N ILE A 162 13.93 5.13 -5.97
CA ILE A 162 12.83 4.99 -5.01
C ILE A 162 12.70 3.53 -4.57
N THR A 163 12.78 2.59 -5.52
CA THR A 163 12.80 1.15 -5.24
C THR A 163 13.91 0.77 -4.26
N LEU A 164 15.15 1.21 -4.53
CA LEU A 164 16.31 0.91 -3.67
C LEU A 164 16.15 1.51 -2.26
N ILE A 165 15.73 2.77 -2.16
CA ILE A 165 15.48 3.42 -0.86
C ILE A 165 14.39 2.66 -0.09
N SER A 166 13.31 2.27 -0.75
CA SER A 166 12.19 1.58 -0.11
C SER A 166 12.58 0.17 0.38
N ILE A 167 13.39 -0.56 -0.39
CA ILE A 167 13.95 -1.86 0.03
C ILE A 167 14.84 -1.67 1.26
N PHE A 168 15.73 -0.67 1.23
CA PHE A 168 16.60 -0.38 2.36
C PHE A 168 15.81 -0.01 3.61
N LEU A 169 14.81 0.86 3.51
CA LEU A 169 13.95 1.24 4.63
C LEU A 169 13.16 0.06 5.17
N ALA A 170 12.59 -0.78 4.30
CA ALA A 170 11.89 -1.99 4.72
C ALA A 170 12.83 -2.93 5.50
N TRP A 171 14.06 -3.13 5.01
CA TRP A 171 15.07 -3.92 5.71
C TRP A 171 15.45 -3.34 7.07
N VAL A 172 15.68 -2.02 7.16
CA VAL A 172 15.97 -1.34 8.44
C VAL A 172 14.82 -1.53 9.42
N LEU A 173 13.57 -1.35 8.98
CA LEU A 173 12.39 -1.55 9.83
C LEU A 173 12.31 -3.00 10.34
N PHE A 174 12.55 -3.99 9.48
CA PHE A 174 12.61 -5.39 9.90
C PHE A 174 13.73 -5.65 10.91
N ALA A 175 14.91 -5.08 10.70
CA ALA A 175 16.05 -5.23 11.61
C ALA A 175 15.76 -4.61 12.99
N VAL A 176 15.18 -3.41 13.02
CA VAL A 176 14.80 -2.71 14.26
C VAL A 176 13.74 -3.50 15.02
N VAL A 177 12.67 -3.95 14.35
CA VAL A 177 11.63 -4.76 15.00
C VAL A 177 12.21 -6.06 15.56
N SER A 178 13.03 -6.76 14.77
CA SER A 178 13.71 -7.99 15.22
C SER A 178 14.57 -7.76 16.45
N PHE A 179 15.30 -6.64 16.52
CA PHE A 179 16.08 -6.26 17.69
C PHE A 179 15.20 -6.01 18.91
N ILE A 180 14.12 -5.23 18.76
CA ILE A 180 13.19 -4.91 19.85
C ILE A 180 12.51 -6.18 20.38
N THR A 181 12.05 -7.08 19.50
CA THR A 181 11.37 -8.32 19.92
C THR A 181 12.29 -9.35 20.58
N LYS A 182 13.61 -9.18 20.48
CA LYS A 182 14.62 -10.04 21.13
C LYS A 182 15.07 -9.52 22.49
N MET A 183 14.80 -8.25 22.81
CA MET A 183 15.01 -7.67 24.14
C MET A 183 13.86 -8.04 25.07
#